data_AF-A0A523VR63-F1
#
_entry.id   AF-A0A523VR63-F1
#
_cell.length_a   1.000
_cell.length_b   1.000
_cell.length_c   1.000
_cell.angle_alpha   90.00
_cell.angle_beta   90.00
_cell.angle_gamma   90.00
#
_symmetry.space_group_name_H-M   'P 1'
#
loop_
_entity.id
_entity.type
_entity.pdbx_description
1 polymer ?
#
loop_
_entity_poly.entity_id
_entity_poly.type
_entity_poly.pdbx_seq_one_letter_code
_entity_poly.pdbx_strand_id
1 'polypeptide(L)'
;MDVKIFQFNGCNKCFNETLLLKLDPDNKIQFISEPQNWKGEKTEVAVITGYLLPSDKENLEKIKTNSERVIAYGNCTTMGGIFALANQHGYEITPLKDLIDNPLNINGCLGEIEELKTLMAGDEPTKLKTLCEVCVRRATCEYLDSVHRQIELDDSETCFNDLGFLCNGFIAKECKERCINYNTPCRGCKPMIERPGIRMLGMFGTLMGNIEVATEHSEMGATDKLADEEDDVTRSLPDILGNFFRFTLPISGLPKGRISSSGKILEDVFTGRLIEELPLISGLLGGNKSISLTLKIIESYEKANQIEVSEKTKKYRKELLGLEIELDKALENEDPKQYKEITGEIRKIAGNMNLSNIFFGGFKSQIDEKDNFDEYKTHIFNVVEGTYKNGSIEYIVDPNGIIKEIKIKEG
;
A
#
# COMPACT_ATOMS: atom_id res chain seq x y z
N MET A 1 7.48 30.61 -1.26
CA MET A 1 8.27 29.56 -0.58
C MET A 1 9.08 28.79 -1.61
N ASP A 2 10.41 28.70 -1.45
CA ASP A 2 11.26 27.81 -2.25
C ASP A 2 11.17 26.37 -1.73
N VAL A 3 10.70 25.46 -2.57
CA VAL A 3 10.42 24.07 -2.17
C VAL A 3 11.05 23.11 -3.17
N LYS A 4 11.87 22.20 -2.67
CA LYS A 4 12.49 21.14 -3.45
C LYS A 4 11.89 19.79 -3.07
N ILE A 5 11.34 19.08 -4.04
CA ILE A 5 10.78 17.74 -3.84
C ILE A 5 11.78 16.72 -4.38
N PHE A 6 12.20 15.79 -3.53
CA PHE A 6 13.20 14.78 -3.83
C PHE A 6 12.56 13.39 -3.91
N GLN A 7 12.66 12.74 -5.07
CA GLN A 7 12.29 11.34 -5.22
C GLN A 7 13.54 10.47 -5.08
N PHE A 8 13.54 9.60 -4.08
CA PHE A 8 14.48 8.49 -3.96
C PHE A 8 13.90 7.25 -4.66
N ASN A 9 13.93 6.09 -4.02
CA ASN A 9 13.54 4.85 -4.65
C ASN A 9 12.04 4.55 -4.50
N GLY A 10 11.49 3.70 -5.36
CA GLY A 10 10.13 3.16 -5.23
C GLY A 10 9.09 3.81 -6.16
N CYS A 11 7.83 3.86 -5.73
CA CYS A 11 6.69 4.01 -6.63
C CYS A 11 6.30 5.45 -7.04
N ASN A 12 7.09 6.50 -6.82
CA ASN A 12 6.82 7.90 -7.19
C ASN A 12 5.42 8.54 -6.92
N LYS A 13 4.45 7.87 -6.28
CA LYS A 13 3.09 8.44 -6.09
C LYS A 13 3.08 9.69 -5.22
N CYS A 14 3.76 9.65 -4.07
CA CYS A 14 3.88 10.81 -3.19
C CYS A 14 4.54 11.98 -3.92
N PHE A 15 5.61 11.71 -4.67
CA PHE A 15 6.28 12.72 -5.48
C PHE A 15 5.31 13.38 -6.47
N ASN A 16 4.55 12.57 -7.22
CA ASN A 16 3.58 13.05 -8.19
C ASN A 16 2.43 13.84 -7.53
N GLU A 17 1.95 13.44 -6.36
CA GLU A 17 0.90 14.16 -5.62
C GLU A 17 1.35 15.58 -5.24
N THR A 18 2.65 15.81 -5.01
CA THR A 18 3.17 17.15 -4.73
C THR A 18 3.04 18.13 -5.90
N LEU A 19 2.68 17.65 -7.11
CA LEU A 19 2.30 18.53 -8.22
C LEU A 19 1.16 19.47 -7.84
N LEU A 20 0.24 19.03 -6.98
CA LEU A 20 -0.85 19.85 -6.46
C LEU A 20 -0.38 21.09 -5.67
N LEU A 21 0.87 21.15 -5.21
CA LEU A 21 1.44 22.34 -4.57
C LEU A 21 1.58 23.51 -5.56
N LYS A 22 1.71 23.24 -6.86
CA LYS A 22 1.76 24.26 -7.92
C LYS A 22 0.43 24.96 -8.18
N LEU A 23 -0.67 24.50 -7.55
CA LEU A 23 -1.94 25.26 -7.58
C LEU A 23 -1.83 26.59 -6.83
N ASP A 24 -0.89 26.69 -5.90
CA ASP A 24 -0.56 27.91 -5.19
C ASP A 24 0.64 28.59 -5.88
N PRO A 25 0.45 29.77 -6.50
CA PRO A 25 1.50 30.46 -7.25
C PRO A 25 2.65 30.98 -6.36
N ASP A 26 2.46 31.08 -5.05
CA ASP A 26 3.51 31.54 -4.12
C ASP A 26 4.58 30.45 -3.87
N ASN A 27 4.29 29.21 -4.26
CA ASN A 27 5.20 28.08 -4.16
C ASN A 27 6.10 27.95 -5.40
N LYS A 28 7.40 28.11 -5.20
CA LYS A 28 8.43 27.82 -6.21
C LYS A 28 8.85 26.36 -6.07
N ILE A 29 8.09 25.47 -6.71
CA ILE A 29 8.31 24.02 -6.65
C ILE A 29 9.34 23.59 -7.69
N GLN A 30 10.39 22.91 -7.25
CA GLN A 30 11.35 22.20 -8.10
C GLN A 30 11.32 20.70 -7.81
N PHE A 31 11.17 19.90 -8.87
CA PHE A 31 11.20 18.44 -8.82
C PHE A 31 12.62 17.93 -9.06
N ILE A 32 13.09 17.04 -8.17
CA ILE A 32 14.43 16.45 -8.21
C ILE A 32 14.26 14.92 -8.16
N SER A 33 14.32 14.29 -9.33
CA SER A 33 14.21 12.84 -9.50
C SER A 33 15.53 12.09 -9.34
N GLU A 34 16.65 12.80 -9.32
CA GLU A 34 17.99 12.26 -9.14
C GLU A 34 18.72 13.01 -8.02
N PRO A 35 18.39 12.73 -6.75
CA PRO A 35 18.97 13.43 -5.59
C PRO A 35 20.51 13.40 -5.56
N GLN A 36 21.14 12.34 -6.07
CA GLN A 36 22.59 12.19 -6.17
C GLN A 36 23.26 13.24 -7.07
N ASN A 37 22.52 13.78 -8.06
CA ASN A 37 23.02 14.77 -9.01
C ASN A 37 22.73 16.21 -8.55
N TRP A 38 21.97 16.37 -7.48
CA TRP A 38 21.60 17.68 -6.96
C TRP A 38 22.83 18.41 -6.40
N LYS A 39 22.99 19.71 -6.71
CA LYS A 39 24.23 20.46 -6.39
C LYS A 39 24.27 21.00 -4.97
N GLY A 40 23.14 21.06 -4.28
CA GLY A 40 23.07 21.56 -2.90
C GLY A 40 22.74 23.04 -2.83
N GLU A 41 21.93 23.54 -3.76
CA GLU A 41 21.37 24.88 -3.68
C GLU A 41 20.52 25.04 -2.41
N LYS A 42 20.54 26.22 -1.78
CA LYS A 42 19.70 26.47 -0.60
C LYS A 42 18.21 26.31 -0.92
N THR A 43 17.43 25.87 0.06
CA THR A 43 15.98 25.75 -0.04
C THR A 43 15.31 25.96 1.31
N GLU A 44 14.10 26.52 1.31
CA GLU A 44 13.34 26.70 2.55
C GLU A 44 12.81 25.33 3.01
N VAL A 45 12.18 24.57 2.11
CA VAL A 45 11.60 23.27 2.43
C VAL A 45 12.09 22.18 1.47
N ALA A 46 12.66 21.12 2.02
CA ALA A 46 12.88 19.87 1.31
C ALA A 46 11.81 18.84 1.67
N VAL A 47 11.14 18.29 0.66
CA VAL A 47 10.21 17.18 0.80
C VAL A 47 10.86 15.93 0.24
N ILE A 48 10.96 14.87 1.04
CA ILE A 48 11.61 13.62 0.67
C ILE A 48 10.56 12.53 0.51
N THR A 49 10.58 11.85 -0.64
CA THR A 49 9.68 10.76 -0.99
C THR A 49 10.46 9.52 -1.43
N GLY A 50 9.83 8.36 -1.32
CA GLY A 50 10.44 7.09 -1.71
C GLY A 50 11.10 6.36 -0.54
N TYR A 51 11.42 5.07 -0.75
CA TYR A 51 12.12 4.29 0.26
C TYR A 51 13.61 4.62 0.23
N LEU A 52 14.25 4.50 1.39
CA LEU A 52 15.64 4.88 1.60
C LEU A 52 16.48 3.68 1.99
N LEU A 53 17.75 3.73 1.62
CA LEU A 53 18.79 2.79 1.97
C LEU A 53 19.88 3.48 2.78
N PRO A 54 20.72 2.74 3.54
CA PRO A 54 21.84 3.31 4.27
C PRO A 54 22.81 4.09 3.37
N SER A 55 22.94 3.68 2.10
CA SER A 55 23.75 4.37 1.08
C SER A 55 23.27 5.77 0.75
N ASP A 56 22.01 6.11 1.03
CA ASP A 56 21.44 7.42 0.73
C ASP A 56 21.86 8.51 1.73
N LYS A 57 22.51 8.11 2.84
CA LYS A 57 22.82 9.01 3.97
C LYS A 57 23.58 10.27 3.56
N GLU A 58 24.58 10.17 2.68
CA GLU A 58 25.35 11.34 2.25
C GLU A 58 24.48 12.38 1.53
N ASN A 59 23.62 11.91 0.61
CA ASN A 59 22.67 12.79 -0.10
C ASN A 59 21.64 13.40 0.87
N LEU A 60 21.17 12.63 1.85
CA LEU A 60 20.20 13.11 2.84
C LEU A 60 20.81 14.17 3.78
N GLU A 61 22.06 13.99 4.23
CA GLU A 61 22.77 15.00 5.03
C GLU A 61 23.02 16.28 4.20
N LYS A 62 23.32 16.14 2.91
CA LYS A 62 23.42 17.28 2.00
C LYS A 62 22.10 18.03 1.88
N ILE A 63 20.97 17.32 1.74
CA ILE A 63 19.63 17.93 1.74
C ILE A 63 19.41 18.66 3.06
N LYS A 64 19.58 17.99 4.21
CA LYS A 64 19.39 18.58 5.54
C LYS A 64 20.22 19.85 5.77
N THR A 65 21.50 19.86 5.39
CA THR A 65 22.39 21.03 5.59
C THR A 65 22.05 22.22 4.68
N ASN A 66 21.31 21.99 3.60
CA ASN A 66 20.90 23.02 2.64
C ASN A 66 19.43 23.40 2.73
N SER A 67 18.68 22.78 3.65
CA SER A 67 17.26 23.03 3.88
C SER A 67 17.00 23.62 5.25
N GLU A 68 16.06 24.55 5.35
CA GLU A 68 15.59 25.04 6.67
C GLU A 68 14.67 24.02 7.33
N ARG A 69 13.85 23.32 6.54
CA ARG A 69 12.93 22.26 6.99
C ARG A 69 13.02 21.04 6.09
N VAL A 70 13.02 19.85 6.70
CA VAL A 70 12.98 18.56 5.99
C VAL A 70 11.71 17.80 6.38
N ILE A 71 10.92 17.41 5.39
CA ILE A 71 9.65 16.70 5.55
C ILE A 71 9.75 15.34 4.83
N ALA A 72 9.63 14.24 5.56
CA ALA A 72 9.38 12.92 5.00
C ALA A 72 7.91 12.79 4.61
N TYR A 73 7.65 12.54 3.34
CA TYR A 73 6.29 12.49 2.78
C TYR A 73 5.94 11.09 2.26
N GLY A 74 5.18 10.36 3.08
CA GLY A 74 4.68 9.03 2.81
C GLY A 74 5.42 7.91 3.57
N ASN A 75 4.79 6.73 3.62
CA ASN A 75 5.27 5.61 4.43
C ASN A 75 6.64 5.09 4.04
N CYS A 76 6.96 5.09 2.75
CA CYS A 76 8.26 4.60 2.28
C CYS A 76 9.42 5.35 2.94
N THR A 77 9.27 6.67 3.11
CA THR A 77 10.29 7.53 3.71
C THR A 77 10.20 7.54 5.24
N THR A 78 8.99 7.55 5.80
CA THR A 78 8.77 7.71 7.26
C THR A 78 8.97 6.41 8.05
N MET A 79 8.69 5.25 7.44
CA MET A 79 8.67 3.95 8.13
C MET A 79 9.15 2.78 7.25
N GLY A 80 9.65 3.03 6.04
CA GLY A 80 10.07 2.04 5.05
C GLY A 80 8.95 1.60 4.09
N GLY A 81 7.70 1.62 4.55
CA GLY A 81 6.53 1.37 3.70
C GLY A 81 6.49 -0.04 3.13
N ILE A 82 5.75 -0.22 2.03
CA ILE A 82 5.51 -1.56 1.45
C ILE A 82 6.78 -2.24 0.93
N PHE A 83 7.71 -1.45 0.40
CA PHE A 83 8.99 -1.97 -0.11
C PHE A 83 9.81 -2.64 0.99
N ALA A 84 9.66 -2.18 2.24
CA ALA A 84 10.39 -2.74 3.38
C ALA A 84 10.03 -4.18 3.72
N LEU A 85 8.96 -4.75 3.14
CA LEU A 85 8.71 -6.19 3.20
C LEU A 85 9.89 -7.02 2.65
N ALA A 86 10.66 -6.47 1.71
CA ALA A 86 11.90 -7.08 1.23
C ALA A 86 13.00 -7.19 2.30
N ASN A 87 12.90 -6.50 3.45
CA ASN A 87 13.84 -6.68 4.55
C ASN A 87 13.78 -8.11 5.16
N GLN A 88 12.70 -8.86 4.90
CA GLN A 88 12.64 -10.29 5.21
C GLN A 88 13.68 -11.11 4.39
N HIS A 89 14.08 -10.57 3.25
CA HIS A 89 15.02 -11.15 2.30
C HIS A 89 16.42 -10.51 2.37
N GLY A 90 16.72 -9.79 3.46
CA GLY A 90 18.05 -9.21 3.69
C GLY A 90 18.27 -7.80 3.13
N TYR A 91 17.25 -7.16 2.55
CA TYR A 91 17.30 -5.72 2.26
C TYR A 91 17.39 -4.90 3.55
N GLU A 92 17.93 -3.68 3.43
CA GLU A 92 18.08 -2.74 4.54
C GLU A 92 17.31 -1.45 4.31
N ILE A 93 16.03 -1.56 3.92
CA ILE A 93 15.20 -0.36 3.77
C ILE A 93 15.00 0.28 5.14
N THR A 94 15.37 1.56 5.21
CA THR A 94 15.58 2.27 6.47
C THR A 94 14.75 3.55 6.51
N PRO A 95 14.00 3.82 7.59
CA PRO A 95 13.28 5.08 7.78
C PRO A 95 14.21 6.31 7.81
N LEU A 96 13.73 7.47 7.32
CA LEU A 96 14.54 8.70 7.26
C LEU A 96 15.11 9.12 8.62
N LYS A 97 14.32 8.97 9.69
CA LYS A 97 14.71 9.32 11.07
C LYS A 97 15.94 8.57 11.59
N ASP A 98 16.28 7.44 10.99
CA ASP A 98 17.45 6.64 11.37
C ASP A 98 18.69 7.04 10.53
N LEU A 99 18.50 7.86 9.50
CA LEU A 99 19.56 8.35 8.61
C LEU A 99 19.94 9.80 8.92
N ILE A 100 18.96 10.64 9.30
CA ILE A 100 19.16 12.04 9.69
C ILE A 100 18.28 12.42 10.90
N ASP A 101 18.75 13.35 11.74
CA ASP A 101 17.95 13.82 12.89
C ASP A 101 16.83 14.80 12.51
N ASN A 102 15.76 14.77 13.32
CA ASN A 102 14.64 15.72 13.37
C ASN A 102 13.86 15.96 12.06
N PRO A 103 13.57 14.94 11.22
CA PRO A 103 12.63 15.13 10.12
C PRO A 103 11.20 15.28 10.63
N LEU A 104 10.40 16.10 9.95
CA LEU A 104 8.95 16.09 10.10
C LEU A 104 8.34 14.97 9.28
N ASN A 105 7.31 14.28 9.77
CA ASN A 105 6.78 13.07 9.13
C ASN A 105 5.31 13.23 8.77
N ILE A 106 4.98 12.85 7.53
CA ILE A 106 3.61 12.64 7.08
C ILE A 106 3.47 11.17 6.69
N ASN A 107 2.70 10.45 7.50
CA ASN A 107 2.40 9.04 7.24
C ASN A 107 1.23 8.92 6.26
N GLY A 108 1.31 7.93 5.39
CA GLY A 108 0.30 7.64 4.40
C GLY A 108 0.88 6.93 3.19
N CYS A 109 0.04 6.18 2.51
CA CYS A 109 0.32 5.62 1.20
C CYS A 109 -1.02 5.66 0.47
N LEU A 110 -1.39 6.75 -0.21
CA LEU A 110 -0.67 8.01 -0.47
C LEU A 110 -0.60 8.94 0.77
N GLY A 111 0.43 9.80 0.87
CA GLY A 111 0.46 10.91 1.84
C GLY A 111 -0.59 11.97 1.51
N GLU A 112 -1.09 12.71 2.50
CA GLU A 112 -2.11 13.74 2.23
C GLU A 112 -1.49 15.11 1.95
N ILE A 113 -1.85 15.67 0.80
CA ILE A 113 -1.31 16.95 0.33
C ILE A 113 -1.60 18.12 1.27
N GLU A 114 -2.74 18.10 1.96
CA GLU A 114 -3.12 19.17 2.89
C GLU A 114 -2.25 19.16 4.16
N GLU A 115 -1.92 17.98 4.70
CA GLU A 115 -0.94 17.87 5.80
C GLU A 115 0.45 18.39 5.38
N LEU A 116 0.83 18.15 4.12
CA LEU A 116 2.09 18.66 3.56
C LEU A 116 2.09 20.18 3.50
N LYS A 117 1.02 20.80 2.98
CA LYS A 117 0.89 22.26 2.96
C LYS A 117 0.97 22.86 4.36
N THR A 118 0.32 22.26 5.36
CA THR A 118 0.37 22.73 6.75
C THR A 118 1.79 22.68 7.31
N LEU A 119 2.51 21.56 7.16
CA LEU A 119 3.89 21.46 7.63
C LEU A 119 4.86 22.36 6.87
N MET A 120 4.62 22.59 5.57
CA MET A 120 5.39 23.53 4.77
C MET A 120 5.25 24.97 5.29
N ALA A 121 4.03 25.37 5.68
CA ALA A 121 3.77 26.68 6.29
C ALA A 121 4.39 26.84 7.70
N GLY A 122 4.83 25.74 8.33
CA GLY A 122 5.36 25.73 9.69
C GLY A 122 4.29 25.56 10.77
N ASP A 123 3.07 25.19 10.37
CA ASP A 123 1.95 24.94 11.26
C ASP A 123 1.88 23.45 11.67
N GLU A 124 1.13 23.15 12.74
CA GLU A 124 0.86 21.78 13.16
C GLU A 124 -0.38 21.21 12.45
N PRO A 125 -0.31 20.01 11.85
CA PRO A 125 -1.47 19.36 11.24
C PRO A 125 -2.56 19.08 12.27
N THR A 126 -3.81 19.18 11.82
CA THR A 126 -4.98 18.85 12.64
C THR A 126 -4.87 17.44 13.21
N LYS A 127 -5.20 17.30 14.51
CA LYS A 127 -5.27 15.99 15.14
C LYS A 127 -6.40 15.17 14.52
N LEU A 128 -6.03 14.16 13.75
CA LEU A 128 -6.94 13.22 13.12
C LEU A 128 -7.54 12.25 14.14
N LYS A 129 -8.79 11.85 13.91
CA LYS A 129 -9.48 10.83 14.70
C LYS A 129 -8.93 9.43 14.40
N THR A 130 -9.25 8.48 15.26
CA THR A 130 -9.01 7.06 14.98
C THR A 130 -9.91 6.61 13.83
N LEU A 131 -9.47 5.64 13.02
CA LEU A 131 -10.29 5.19 11.91
C LEU A 131 -11.60 4.56 12.41
N CYS A 132 -11.55 3.80 13.50
CA CYS A 132 -12.73 3.20 14.11
C CYS A 132 -13.78 4.23 14.57
N GLU A 133 -13.36 5.42 15.05
CA GLU A 133 -14.30 6.49 15.44
C GLU A 133 -15.12 7.05 14.27
N VAL A 134 -14.56 7.05 13.06
CA VAL A 134 -15.22 7.61 11.87
C VAL A 134 -15.73 6.53 10.91
N CYS A 135 -15.45 5.26 11.19
CA CYS A 135 -15.94 4.13 10.42
C CYS A 135 -17.47 4.05 10.53
N VAL A 136 -18.15 3.61 9.47
CA VAL A 136 -19.60 3.33 9.53
C VAL A 136 -19.88 1.97 10.18
N ARG A 137 -18.94 1.03 10.06
CA ARG A 137 -19.06 -0.32 10.62
C ARG A 137 -18.94 -0.32 12.15
N ARG A 138 -19.62 -1.24 12.83
CA ARG A 138 -19.72 -1.33 14.31
C ARG A 138 -19.30 -2.71 14.80
N ALA A 139 -18.63 -2.73 15.95
CA ALA A 139 -18.22 -3.97 16.59
C ALA A 139 -19.42 -4.66 17.27
N THR A 140 -19.54 -5.97 17.13
CA THR A 140 -20.41 -6.85 17.91
C THR A 140 -19.78 -7.20 19.25
N CYS A 141 -18.44 -7.08 19.37
CA CYS A 141 -17.65 -7.48 20.55
C CYS A 141 -17.68 -8.99 20.81
N GLU A 142 -17.91 -9.79 19.76
CA GLU A 142 -17.88 -11.25 19.81
C GLU A 142 -16.51 -11.80 19.38
N TYR A 143 -16.20 -13.01 19.82
CA TYR A 143 -15.03 -13.76 19.33
C TYR A 143 -15.33 -14.34 17.95
N LEU A 144 -14.28 -14.57 17.17
CA LEU A 144 -14.40 -15.05 15.78
C LEU A 144 -14.62 -16.55 15.74
N ASP A 145 -15.59 -16.98 14.95
CA ASP A 145 -15.76 -18.38 14.60
C ASP A 145 -14.81 -18.82 13.48
N SER A 146 -14.40 -17.90 12.61
CA SER A 146 -13.44 -18.17 11.54
C SER A 146 -12.76 -16.90 11.02
N VAL A 147 -11.64 -17.07 10.32
CA VAL A 147 -10.95 -16.00 9.59
C VAL A 147 -11.12 -16.20 8.09
N HIS A 148 -11.42 -15.13 7.37
CA HIS A 148 -11.65 -15.13 5.94
C HIS A 148 -10.63 -14.27 5.19
N ARG A 149 -10.29 -14.69 3.96
CA ARG A 149 -9.32 -14.01 3.09
C ARG A 149 -9.97 -13.24 1.94
N GLN A 150 -11.04 -13.81 1.35
CA GLN A 150 -11.75 -13.22 0.21
C GLN A 150 -13.06 -12.60 0.68
N ILE A 151 -13.31 -11.36 0.26
CA ILE A 151 -14.51 -10.59 0.65
C ILE A 151 -15.51 -10.61 -0.48
N GLU A 152 -16.66 -11.22 -0.22
CA GLU A 152 -17.90 -11.08 -0.98
C GLU A 152 -19.04 -10.95 0.04
N LEU A 153 -19.32 -9.72 0.45
CA LEU A 153 -20.27 -9.43 1.52
C LEU A 153 -21.19 -8.28 1.11
N ASP A 154 -22.49 -8.47 1.32
CA ASP A 154 -23.50 -7.40 1.26
C ASP A 154 -23.58 -6.62 2.59
N ASP A 155 -23.03 -7.18 3.68
CA ASP A 155 -22.96 -6.52 4.98
C ASP A 155 -22.03 -5.30 4.93
N SER A 156 -22.59 -4.12 5.18
CA SER A 156 -21.90 -2.83 5.24
C SER A 156 -21.85 -2.22 6.65
N GLU A 157 -22.43 -2.88 7.65
CA GLU A 157 -22.61 -2.34 9.00
C GLU A 157 -21.76 -3.05 10.06
N THR A 158 -21.45 -4.33 9.89
CA THR A 158 -20.65 -5.09 10.87
C THR A 158 -19.17 -4.83 10.67
N CYS A 159 -18.41 -4.73 11.77
CA CYS A 159 -16.96 -4.56 11.75
C CYS A 159 -16.29 -5.70 10.96
N PHE A 160 -15.34 -5.36 10.09
CA PHE A 160 -14.58 -6.36 9.34
C PHE A 160 -13.87 -7.37 10.25
N ASN A 161 -13.27 -6.91 11.36
CA ASN A 161 -12.58 -7.82 12.28
C ASN A 161 -13.55 -8.84 12.85
N ASP A 162 -14.74 -8.39 13.28
CA ASP A 162 -15.80 -9.21 13.87
C ASP A 162 -16.42 -10.17 12.83
N LEU A 163 -16.39 -9.81 11.54
CA LEU A 163 -16.71 -10.69 10.42
C LEU A 163 -15.55 -11.63 10.02
N GLY A 164 -14.45 -11.67 10.77
CA GLY A 164 -13.31 -12.54 10.45
C GLY A 164 -12.35 -12.01 9.39
N PHE A 165 -12.47 -10.75 8.96
CA PHE A 165 -11.56 -10.11 8.00
C PHE A 165 -10.57 -9.18 8.71
N LEU A 166 -9.28 -9.47 8.60
CA LEU A 166 -8.25 -8.65 9.25
C LEU A 166 -8.28 -7.19 8.75
N CYS A 167 -8.68 -6.29 9.64
CA CYS A 167 -8.78 -4.85 9.40
C CYS A 167 -7.92 -4.07 10.39
N ASN A 168 -6.87 -3.42 9.88
CA ASN A 168 -5.95 -2.60 10.66
C ASN A 168 -6.54 -1.24 11.11
N GLY A 169 -7.86 -1.05 11.05
CA GLY A 169 -8.51 0.20 11.43
C GLY A 169 -8.32 0.54 12.91
N PHE A 170 -8.23 -0.49 13.76
CA PHE A 170 -7.97 -0.35 15.19
C PHE A 170 -6.65 0.36 15.52
N ILE A 171 -5.63 0.22 14.66
CA ILE A 171 -4.31 0.82 14.86
C ILE A 171 -4.04 2.02 13.94
N ALA A 172 -5.05 2.49 13.21
CA ALA A 172 -4.92 3.52 12.20
C ALA A 172 -5.74 4.78 12.52
N LYS A 173 -5.26 5.92 12.02
CA LYS A 173 -6.02 7.18 11.96
C LYS A 173 -6.93 7.18 10.75
N GLU A 174 -7.92 8.07 10.75
CA GLU A 174 -8.64 8.40 9.53
C GLU A 174 -7.69 8.92 8.45
N CYS A 175 -8.03 8.64 7.19
CA CYS A 175 -7.27 9.11 6.03
C CYS A 175 -8.20 9.52 4.89
N LYS A 176 -7.66 10.16 3.87
CA LYS A 176 -8.39 10.49 2.63
C LYS A 176 -8.67 9.26 1.76
N GLU A 177 -7.69 8.37 1.59
CA GLU A 177 -7.76 7.21 0.69
C GLU A 177 -8.41 5.98 1.38
N ARG A 178 -9.60 6.16 1.98
CA ARG A 178 -10.24 5.15 2.88
C ARG A 178 -10.60 3.86 2.13
N CYS A 179 -9.84 2.78 2.36
CA CYS A 179 -10.14 1.46 1.79
C CYS A 179 -11.53 0.93 2.19
N ILE A 180 -11.95 1.22 3.43
CA ILE A 180 -13.20 0.71 4.02
C ILE A 180 -14.46 1.17 3.29
N ASN A 181 -14.37 2.25 2.50
CA ASN A 181 -15.48 2.74 1.67
C ASN A 181 -15.71 1.87 0.42
N TYR A 182 -14.77 0.99 0.08
CA TYR A 182 -14.76 0.15 -1.13
C TYR A 182 -14.69 -1.33 -0.77
N ASN A 183 -15.44 -1.72 0.26
CA ASN A 183 -15.50 -3.06 0.84
C ASN A 183 -14.12 -3.72 1.04
N THR A 184 -13.12 -2.93 1.46
CA THR A 184 -11.74 -3.39 1.65
C THR A 184 -11.25 -3.03 3.06
N PRO A 185 -10.76 -3.98 3.85
CA PRO A 185 -10.23 -3.75 5.18
C PRO A 185 -9.11 -2.71 5.17
N CYS A 186 -9.03 -1.92 6.25
CA CYS A 186 -7.94 -0.98 6.42
C CYS A 186 -6.60 -1.73 6.47
N ARG A 187 -5.60 -1.18 5.78
CA ARG A 187 -4.26 -1.78 5.66
C ARG A 187 -3.24 -1.19 6.63
N GLY A 188 -3.63 -0.20 7.44
CA GLY A 188 -2.78 0.37 8.48
C GLY A 188 -1.69 1.32 7.96
N CYS A 189 -1.90 1.97 6.81
CA CYS A 189 -0.89 2.87 6.25
C CYS A 189 -0.72 4.17 7.05
N LYS A 190 -1.68 4.58 7.89
CA LYS A 190 -1.57 5.79 8.72
C LYS A 190 -1.68 5.42 10.20
N PRO A 191 -0.63 4.87 10.81
CA PRO A 191 -0.69 4.35 12.17
C PRO A 191 -0.91 5.48 13.19
N MET A 192 -1.63 5.15 14.27
CA MET A 192 -1.89 6.07 15.38
C MET A 192 -1.14 5.73 16.67
N ILE A 193 -0.50 4.56 16.72
CA ILE A 193 0.22 4.04 17.88
C ILE A 193 1.60 3.53 17.47
N GLU A 194 2.50 3.42 18.46
CA GLU A 194 3.79 2.76 18.28
C GLU A 194 3.65 1.24 18.10
N ARG A 195 4.56 0.67 17.32
CA ARG A 195 4.59 -0.77 16.98
C ARG A 195 3.21 -1.30 16.57
N PRO A 196 2.54 -0.68 15.58
CA PRO A 196 1.15 -0.95 15.25
C PRO A 196 0.91 -2.42 14.88
N GLY A 197 1.84 -3.04 14.15
CA GLY A 197 1.72 -4.45 13.78
C GLY A 197 1.68 -5.41 14.97
N ILE A 198 2.51 -5.19 16.00
CA ILE A 198 2.50 -6.01 17.23
C ILE A 198 1.18 -5.85 17.98
N ARG A 199 0.66 -4.61 18.03
CA ARG A 199 -0.61 -4.31 18.70
C ARG A 199 -1.79 -4.92 17.97
N MET A 200 -1.81 -4.83 16.65
CA MET A 200 -2.84 -5.45 15.81
C MET A 200 -2.78 -6.98 15.91
N LEU A 201 -1.58 -7.57 15.89
CA LEU A 201 -1.40 -9.01 16.08
C LEU A 201 -1.98 -9.49 17.41
N GLY A 202 -1.68 -8.78 18.50
CA GLY A 202 -2.24 -9.12 19.82
C GLY A 202 -3.76 -8.96 19.89
N MET A 203 -4.31 -7.89 19.31
CA MET A 203 -5.75 -7.66 19.28
C MET A 203 -6.47 -8.73 18.44
N PHE A 204 -6.03 -8.95 17.20
CA PHE A 204 -6.67 -9.92 16.29
C PHE A 204 -6.50 -11.36 16.79
N GLY A 205 -5.32 -11.72 17.30
CA GLY A 205 -5.10 -13.02 17.93
C GLY A 205 -6.00 -13.25 19.16
N THR A 206 -6.37 -12.19 19.90
CA THR A 206 -7.35 -12.30 20.99
C THR A 206 -8.76 -12.54 20.45
N LEU A 207 -9.14 -11.89 19.34
CA LEU A 207 -10.44 -12.12 18.70
C LEU A 207 -10.58 -13.55 18.17
N MET A 208 -9.48 -14.16 17.73
CA MET A 208 -9.42 -15.55 17.25
C MET A 208 -9.52 -16.60 18.39
N GLY A 209 -9.83 -16.21 19.63
CA GLY A 209 -9.80 -17.12 20.80
C GLY A 209 -10.74 -18.33 20.74
N ASN A 210 -11.74 -18.32 19.85
CA ASN A 210 -12.65 -19.46 19.62
C ASN A 210 -12.20 -20.38 18.46
N ILE A 211 -11.17 -20.01 17.71
CA ILE A 211 -10.71 -20.77 16.56
C ILE A 211 -9.76 -21.88 17.05
N GLU A 212 -10.04 -23.11 16.64
CA GLU A 212 -9.21 -24.26 17.01
C GLU A 212 -7.84 -24.18 16.35
N VAL A 213 -6.80 -24.48 17.15
CA VAL A 213 -5.42 -24.57 16.70
C VAL A 213 -4.95 -25.99 16.96
N ALA A 214 -4.45 -26.65 15.92
CA ALA A 214 -3.91 -27.99 16.03
C ALA A 214 -2.67 -27.98 16.93
N THR A 215 -2.70 -28.76 18.01
CA THR A 215 -1.60 -28.88 18.96
C THR A 215 -1.30 -30.34 19.25
N GLU A 216 -0.01 -30.67 19.36
CA GLU A 216 0.45 -32.00 19.72
C GLU A 216 1.49 -31.95 20.84
N HIS A 217 1.60 -33.04 21.59
CA HIS A 217 2.61 -33.12 22.63
C HIS A 217 4.01 -33.14 21.99
N SER A 218 4.97 -32.41 22.55
CA SER A 218 6.37 -32.58 22.13
C SER A 218 6.91 -33.95 22.56
N GLU A 219 7.82 -34.53 21.76
CA GLU A 219 8.55 -35.76 22.13
C GLU A 219 9.36 -35.59 23.44
N MET A 220 9.68 -34.34 23.81
CA MET A 220 10.39 -34.01 25.04
C MET A 220 9.46 -33.73 26.25
N GLY A 221 8.19 -34.11 26.18
CA GLY A 221 7.36 -34.42 27.33
C GLY A 221 7.03 -33.29 28.30
N ALA A 222 7.18 -32.01 27.91
CA ALA A 222 6.95 -30.89 28.82
C ALA A 222 6.11 -29.74 28.25
N THR A 223 5.86 -29.68 26.94
CA THR A 223 5.06 -28.62 26.32
C THR A 223 4.32 -29.12 25.10
N ASP A 224 3.08 -28.66 24.92
CA ASP A 224 2.37 -28.72 23.65
C ASP A 224 3.12 -27.85 22.63
N LYS A 225 3.14 -28.29 21.37
CA LYS A 225 3.60 -27.50 20.22
C LYS A 225 2.46 -27.40 19.20
N LEU A 226 2.57 -26.46 18.26
CA LEU A 226 1.74 -26.49 17.06
C LEU A 226 2.02 -27.81 16.34
N ALA A 227 0.95 -28.52 15.98
CA ALA A 227 1.06 -29.74 15.19
C ALA A 227 1.48 -29.38 13.76
N ASP A 228 2.10 -30.34 13.06
CA ASP A 228 2.49 -30.17 11.65
C ASP A 228 1.29 -30.40 10.68
N GLU A 229 0.06 -30.47 11.21
CA GLU A 229 -1.18 -30.60 10.45
C GLU A 229 -1.81 -29.23 10.15
N GLU A 230 -2.62 -29.16 9.09
CA GLU A 230 -3.32 -27.93 8.74
C GLU A 230 -4.39 -27.59 9.79
N ASP A 231 -4.40 -26.34 10.23
CA ASP A 231 -5.41 -25.80 11.14
C ASP A 231 -6.06 -24.54 10.55
N ASP A 232 -7.18 -24.11 11.15
CA ASP A 232 -7.96 -22.99 10.63
C ASP A 232 -7.21 -21.64 10.73
N VAL A 233 -6.32 -21.48 11.70
CA VAL A 233 -5.51 -20.28 11.87
C VAL A 233 -4.43 -20.19 10.80
N THR A 234 -3.64 -21.26 10.64
CA THR A 234 -2.53 -21.29 9.67
C THR A 234 -3.02 -21.24 8.23
N ARG A 235 -4.16 -21.88 7.93
CA ARG A 235 -4.83 -21.83 6.62
C ARG A 235 -5.34 -20.44 6.27
N SER A 236 -5.94 -19.73 7.22
CA SER A 236 -6.57 -18.43 6.97
C SER A 236 -5.61 -17.25 7.09
N LEU A 237 -4.50 -17.37 7.83
CA LEU A 237 -3.54 -16.29 8.06
C LEU A 237 -2.07 -16.68 7.82
N PRO A 238 -1.72 -17.23 6.63
CA PRO A 238 -0.36 -17.73 6.37
C PRO A 238 0.70 -16.62 6.24
N ASP A 239 0.29 -15.38 5.91
CA ASP A 239 1.18 -14.24 5.71
C ASP A 239 1.13 -13.25 6.88
N ILE A 240 1.74 -13.60 8.03
CA ILE A 240 1.79 -12.72 9.21
C ILE A 240 2.46 -11.38 8.88
N LEU A 241 3.57 -11.40 8.14
CA LEU A 241 4.34 -10.19 7.85
C LEU A 241 3.58 -9.21 6.97
N GLY A 242 3.02 -9.67 5.86
CA GLY A 242 2.27 -8.83 4.94
C GLY A 242 0.92 -8.38 5.49
N ASN A 243 0.36 -9.07 6.49
CA ASN A 243 -0.89 -8.68 7.15
C ASN A 243 -0.71 -7.63 8.24
N PHE A 244 0.29 -7.79 9.11
CA PHE A 244 0.45 -6.95 10.30
C PHE A 244 1.56 -5.90 10.17
N PHE A 245 2.58 -6.14 9.33
CA PHE A 245 3.78 -5.31 9.26
C PHE A 245 4.01 -4.65 7.90
N ARG A 246 2.99 -4.69 7.03
CA ARG A 246 3.01 -4.24 5.63
C ARG A 246 3.76 -2.94 5.37
N PHE A 247 3.54 -1.93 6.21
CA PHE A 247 4.17 -0.62 6.07
C PHE A 247 5.22 -0.31 7.14
N THR A 248 5.31 -1.15 8.17
CA THR A 248 5.97 -0.81 9.44
C THR A 248 7.03 -1.81 9.87
N LEU A 249 7.41 -2.75 8.99
CA LEU A 249 8.40 -3.78 9.29
C LEU A 249 9.71 -3.22 9.87
N PRO A 250 10.34 -2.16 9.32
CA PRO A 250 11.57 -1.59 9.89
C PRO A 250 11.42 -1.03 11.29
N ILE A 251 10.24 -0.50 11.63
CA ILE A 251 9.98 0.11 12.94
C ILE A 251 9.30 -0.85 13.93
N SER A 252 9.11 -2.12 13.53
CA SER A 252 8.40 -3.14 14.33
C SER A 252 9.22 -3.64 15.52
N GLY A 253 10.55 -3.59 15.42
CA GLY A 253 11.48 -4.23 16.33
C GLY A 253 11.73 -5.72 16.03
N LEU A 254 11.17 -6.25 14.94
CA LEU A 254 11.49 -7.60 14.47
C LEU A 254 12.93 -7.66 13.93
N PRO A 255 13.63 -8.79 14.10
CA PRO A 255 14.97 -8.96 13.55
C PRO A 255 14.93 -8.97 12.02
N LYS A 256 16.08 -8.67 11.38
CA LYS A 256 16.26 -8.82 9.94
C LYS A 256 15.96 -10.27 9.53
N GLY A 257 15.25 -10.42 8.42
CA GLY A 257 14.94 -11.74 7.91
C GLY A 257 16.19 -12.46 7.40
N ARG A 258 16.10 -13.79 7.37
CA ARG A 258 17.20 -14.70 6.97
C ARG A 258 16.93 -15.39 5.64
N ILE A 259 15.84 -15.04 4.96
CA ILE A 259 15.49 -15.63 3.68
C ILE A 259 16.42 -15.03 2.63
N SER A 260 16.90 -15.85 1.70
CA SER A 260 17.70 -15.35 0.59
C SER A 260 16.85 -14.47 -0.33
N SER A 261 17.41 -13.33 -0.74
CA SER A 261 16.80 -12.48 -1.77
C SER A 261 16.87 -13.13 -3.15
N SER A 262 15.87 -12.88 -3.98
CA SER A 262 15.91 -13.19 -5.41
C SER A 262 16.84 -12.26 -6.22
N GLY A 263 17.38 -11.22 -5.56
CA GLY A 263 18.11 -10.13 -6.17
C GLY A 263 17.20 -9.03 -6.74
N LYS A 264 15.87 -9.20 -6.66
CA LYS A 264 14.89 -8.26 -7.20
C LYS A 264 13.87 -7.87 -6.14
N ILE A 265 13.95 -6.62 -5.70
CA ILE A 265 13.14 -6.08 -4.60
C ILE A 265 11.63 -6.31 -4.78
N LEU A 266 11.09 -6.16 -5.99
CA LEU A 266 9.66 -6.35 -6.23
C LEU A 266 9.25 -7.81 -6.04
N GLU A 267 10.05 -8.78 -6.52
CA GLU A 267 9.79 -10.20 -6.30
C GLU A 267 9.85 -10.54 -4.80
N ASP A 268 10.81 -9.99 -4.06
CA ASP A 268 10.96 -10.21 -2.62
C ASP A 268 9.82 -9.55 -1.80
N VAL A 269 9.20 -8.47 -2.29
CA VAL A 269 7.99 -7.89 -1.66
C VAL A 269 6.78 -8.83 -1.81
N PHE A 270 6.63 -9.44 -3.00
CA PHE A 270 5.50 -10.35 -3.31
C PHE A 270 5.70 -11.77 -2.79
N THR A 271 6.92 -12.18 -2.47
CA THR A 271 7.20 -13.52 -1.96
C THR A 271 6.49 -13.75 -0.62
N GLY A 272 5.75 -14.86 -0.53
CA GLY A 272 5.00 -15.23 0.66
C GLY A 272 3.72 -14.41 0.89
N ARG A 273 3.23 -13.67 -0.11
CA ARG A 273 1.97 -12.93 -0.03
C ARG A 273 0.80 -13.74 -0.59
N LEU A 274 -0.36 -13.50 -0.02
CA LEU A 274 -1.63 -14.06 -0.48
C LEU A 274 -1.98 -13.54 -1.89
N ILE A 275 -2.53 -14.41 -2.73
CA ILE A 275 -2.94 -14.06 -4.10
C ILE A 275 -4.03 -12.98 -4.09
N GLU A 276 -4.91 -13.02 -3.09
CA GLU A 276 -5.96 -12.05 -2.84
C GLU A 276 -5.40 -10.65 -2.55
N GLU A 277 -4.21 -10.55 -1.97
CA GLU A 277 -3.57 -9.26 -1.69
C GLU A 277 -2.85 -8.68 -2.91
N LEU A 278 -2.69 -9.48 -3.98
CA LEU A 278 -1.91 -9.11 -5.14
C LEU A 278 -2.40 -7.82 -5.81
N PRO A 279 -3.72 -7.63 -6.10
CA PRO A 279 -4.24 -6.37 -6.65
C PRO A 279 -3.96 -5.15 -5.76
N LEU A 280 -4.06 -5.36 -4.45
CA LEU A 280 -3.89 -4.31 -3.47
C LEU A 280 -2.42 -3.91 -3.34
N ILE A 281 -1.50 -4.88 -3.35
CA ILE A 281 -0.06 -4.64 -3.30
C ILE A 281 0.42 -4.00 -4.60
N SER A 282 0.00 -4.49 -5.77
CA SER A 282 0.36 -3.90 -7.06
C SER A 282 -0.12 -2.46 -7.20
N GLY A 283 -1.33 -2.17 -6.70
CA GLY A 283 -1.88 -0.83 -6.64
C GLY A 283 -1.01 0.15 -5.87
N LEU A 284 -0.21 -0.31 -4.89
CA LEU A 284 0.73 0.54 -4.14
C LEU A 284 2.09 0.68 -4.84
N LEU A 285 2.59 -0.39 -5.44
CA LEU A 285 3.95 -0.46 -6.00
C LEU A 285 4.07 0.17 -7.39
N GLY A 286 2.99 0.14 -8.19
CA GLY A 286 3.09 0.47 -9.61
C GLY A 286 3.26 1.96 -9.94
N GLY A 287 3.18 2.85 -8.95
CA GLY A 287 3.38 4.27 -9.18
C GLY A 287 2.44 4.88 -10.22
N ASN A 288 2.98 5.65 -11.15
CA ASN A 288 2.23 6.14 -12.32
C ASN A 288 1.72 5.01 -13.23
N LYS A 289 2.29 3.81 -13.16
CA LYS A 289 1.83 2.58 -13.84
C LYS A 289 1.00 1.66 -12.96
N SER A 290 0.43 2.17 -11.86
CA SER A 290 -0.29 1.32 -10.89
C SER A 290 -1.55 0.68 -11.45
N ILE A 291 -2.24 1.32 -12.40
CA ILE A 291 -3.44 0.77 -13.02
C ILE A 291 -3.03 -0.36 -13.96
N SER A 292 -2.11 -0.09 -14.89
CA SER A 292 -1.67 -1.10 -15.85
C SER A 292 -0.97 -2.29 -15.19
N LEU A 293 -0.19 -2.07 -14.12
CA LEU A 293 0.39 -3.15 -13.33
C LEU A 293 -0.69 -4.05 -12.71
N THR A 294 -1.64 -3.42 -12.02
CA THR A 294 -2.69 -4.15 -11.31
C THR A 294 -3.58 -4.92 -12.27
N LEU A 295 -4.02 -4.27 -13.36
CA LEU A 295 -4.88 -4.91 -14.36
C LEU A 295 -4.18 -6.04 -15.09
N LYS A 296 -2.91 -5.88 -15.52
CA LYS A 296 -2.18 -6.96 -16.19
C LYS A 296 -1.96 -8.16 -15.30
N ILE A 297 -1.67 -7.95 -14.02
CA ILE A 297 -1.55 -9.03 -13.04
C ILE A 297 -2.89 -9.77 -12.89
N ILE A 298 -3.98 -9.04 -12.72
CA ILE A 298 -5.32 -9.60 -12.58
C ILE A 298 -5.70 -10.38 -13.84
N GLU A 299 -5.58 -9.78 -15.02
CA GLU A 299 -5.91 -10.40 -16.32
C GLU A 299 -5.09 -11.67 -16.57
N SER A 300 -3.82 -11.65 -16.18
CA SER A 300 -2.93 -12.80 -16.30
C SER A 300 -3.42 -13.98 -15.45
N TYR A 301 -3.84 -13.71 -14.21
CA TYR A 301 -4.42 -14.71 -13.31
C TYR A 301 -5.80 -15.19 -13.80
N GLU A 302 -6.66 -14.27 -14.22
CA GLU A 302 -8.00 -14.58 -14.74
C GLU A 302 -7.91 -15.48 -15.99
N LYS A 303 -7.00 -15.17 -16.92
CA LYS A 303 -6.74 -15.99 -18.11
C LYS A 303 -6.25 -17.38 -17.74
N ALA A 304 -5.31 -17.49 -16.79
CA ALA A 304 -4.76 -18.77 -16.37
C ALA A 304 -5.79 -19.67 -15.68
N ASN A 305 -6.77 -19.07 -14.99
CA ASN A 305 -7.79 -19.77 -14.22
C ASN A 305 -9.18 -19.76 -14.86
N GLN A 306 -9.29 -19.31 -16.12
CA GLN A 306 -10.55 -19.26 -16.89
C GLN A 306 -11.66 -18.47 -16.17
N ILE A 307 -11.30 -17.39 -15.48
CA ILE A 307 -12.24 -16.48 -14.84
C ILE A 307 -12.81 -15.55 -15.92
N GLU A 308 -14.09 -15.71 -16.24
CA GLU A 308 -14.78 -14.82 -17.18
C GLU A 308 -15.11 -13.47 -16.52
N VAL A 309 -14.93 -12.39 -17.29
CA VAL A 309 -15.25 -11.03 -16.86
C VAL A 309 -16.27 -10.41 -17.80
N SER A 310 -17.23 -9.69 -17.25
CA SER A 310 -18.31 -9.06 -18.01
C SER A 310 -17.81 -7.93 -18.91
N GLU A 311 -18.61 -7.58 -19.92
CA GLU A 311 -18.35 -6.41 -20.76
C GLU A 311 -18.33 -5.10 -19.95
N LYS A 312 -19.09 -5.04 -18.85
CA LYS A 312 -19.10 -3.89 -17.95
C LYS A 312 -17.78 -3.76 -17.19
N THR A 313 -17.24 -4.87 -16.66
CA THR A 313 -15.90 -4.90 -16.07
C THR A 313 -14.84 -4.45 -17.06
N LYS A 314 -14.85 -4.98 -18.29
CA LYS A 314 -13.90 -4.61 -19.35
C LYS A 314 -13.98 -3.12 -19.69
N LYS A 315 -15.18 -2.54 -19.73
CA LYS A 315 -15.40 -1.11 -19.98
C LYS A 315 -14.67 -0.25 -18.94
N TYR A 316 -14.90 -0.49 -17.66
CA TYR A 316 -14.26 0.30 -16.59
C TYR A 316 -12.75 0.12 -16.53
N ARG A 317 -12.25 -1.11 -16.77
CA ARG A 317 -10.80 -1.36 -16.88
C ARG A 317 -10.17 -0.57 -18.02
N LYS A 318 -10.83 -0.51 -19.18
CA LYS A 318 -10.38 0.30 -20.33
C LYS A 318 -10.37 1.80 -20.03
N GLU A 319 -11.39 2.29 -19.32
CA GLU A 319 -11.48 3.68 -18.88
C GLU A 319 -10.32 4.05 -17.95
N LEU A 320 -10.03 3.20 -16.96
CA LEU A 320 -8.89 3.37 -16.05
C LEU A 320 -7.55 3.40 -16.80
N LEU A 321 -7.36 2.54 -17.81
CA LEU A 321 -6.14 2.58 -18.64
C LEU A 321 -6.02 3.88 -19.44
N GLY A 322 -7.14 4.44 -19.90
CA GLY A 322 -7.18 5.77 -20.52
C GLY A 322 -6.75 6.86 -19.54
N LEU A 323 -7.30 6.85 -18.31
CA LEU A 323 -6.93 7.78 -17.25
C LEU A 323 -5.46 7.69 -16.86
N GLU A 324 -4.85 6.49 -16.88
CA GLU A 324 -3.40 6.34 -16.63
C GLU A 324 -2.56 7.09 -17.69
N ILE A 325 -2.93 6.97 -18.96
CA ILE A 325 -2.25 7.67 -20.07
C ILE A 325 -2.41 9.18 -19.96
N GLU A 326 -3.59 9.66 -19.58
CA GLU A 326 -3.83 11.08 -19.35
C GLU A 326 -3.07 11.60 -18.15
N LEU A 327 -2.96 10.80 -17.08
CA LEU A 327 -2.21 11.14 -15.87
C LEU A 327 -0.73 11.34 -16.18
N ASP A 328 -0.14 10.44 -16.98
CA ASP A 328 1.25 10.56 -17.42
C ASP A 328 1.47 11.87 -18.20
N LYS A 329 0.56 12.23 -19.11
CA LYS A 329 0.64 13.51 -19.84
C LYS A 329 0.53 14.72 -18.91
N ALA A 330 -0.35 14.67 -17.91
CA ALA A 330 -0.48 15.76 -16.94
C ALA A 330 0.81 15.93 -16.11
N LEU A 331 1.49 14.82 -15.79
CA LEU A 331 2.78 14.83 -15.09
C LEU A 331 3.90 15.38 -15.98
N GLU A 332 3.99 14.96 -17.24
CA GLU A 332 4.97 15.46 -18.22
C GLU A 332 4.83 16.97 -18.45
N ASN A 333 3.59 17.46 -18.51
CA ASN A 333 3.29 18.89 -18.67
C ASN A 333 3.34 19.68 -17.34
N GLU A 334 3.57 18.99 -16.22
CA GLU A 334 3.47 19.55 -14.87
C GLU A 334 2.18 20.36 -14.65
N ASP A 335 1.04 19.86 -15.15
CA ASP A 335 -0.27 20.50 -15.04
C ASP A 335 -1.01 20.05 -13.77
N PRO A 336 -1.04 20.88 -12.70
CA PRO A 336 -1.66 20.47 -11.44
C PRO A 336 -3.19 20.44 -11.49
N LYS A 337 -3.83 21.17 -12.42
CA LYS A 337 -5.29 21.16 -12.54
C LYS A 337 -5.74 19.87 -13.20
N GLN A 338 -5.09 19.51 -14.30
CA GLN A 338 -5.36 18.28 -15.02
C GLN A 338 -5.06 17.06 -14.14
N TYR A 339 -3.95 17.06 -13.40
CA TYR A 339 -3.63 16.02 -12.42
C TYR A 339 -4.74 15.85 -11.37
N LYS A 340 -5.25 16.96 -10.82
CA LYS A 340 -6.33 16.92 -9.83
C LYS A 340 -7.62 16.32 -10.38
N GLU A 341 -7.99 16.67 -11.60
CA GLU A 341 -9.18 16.17 -12.28
C GLU A 341 -9.09 14.67 -12.56
N ILE A 342 -8.00 14.23 -13.20
CA ILE A 342 -7.78 12.82 -13.57
C ILE A 342 -7.73 11.94 -12.32
N THR A 343 -6.99 12.35 -11.29
CA THR A 343 -6.95 11.59 -10.03
C THR A 343 -8.28 11.59 -9.28
N GLY A 344 -9.19 12.53 -9.58
CA GLY A 344 -10.58 12.49 -9.12
C GLY A 344 -11.37 11.36 -9.79
N GLU A 345 -11.27 11.26 -11.11
CA GLU A 345 -11.94 10.18 -11.88
C GLU A 345 -11.37 8.80 -11.57
N ILE A 346 -10.05 8.68 -11.37
CA ILE A 346 -9.44 7.42 -10.90
C ILE A 346 -10.03 7.01 -9.55
N ARG A 347 -10.15 7.94 -8.59
CA ARG A 347 -10.74 7.65 -7.27
C ARG A 347 -12.21 7.27 -7.38
N LYS A 348 -12.96 7.84 -8.33
CA LYS A 348 -14.37 7.48 -8.55
C LYS A 348 -14.51 6.01 -8.99
N ILE A 349 -13.68 5.54 -9.92
CA ILE A 349 -13.79 4.19 -10.48
C ILE A 349 -13.05 3.15 -9.63
N ALA A 350 -11.77 3.40 -9.35
CA ALA A 350 -10.89 2.49 -8.62
C ALA A 350 -10.99 2.63 -7.09
N GLY A 351 -11.85 3.54 -6.62
CA GLY A 351 -12.11 3.85 -5.22
C GLY A 351 -11.08 4.78 -4.58
N ASN A 352 -9.79 4.53 -4.81
CA ASN A 352 -8.74 5.39 -4.31
C ASN A 352 -7.50 5.33 -5.20
N MET A 353 -6.48 6.14 -4.90
CA MET A 353 -5.23 6.11 -5.65
C MET A 353 -4.44 4.80 -5.47
N ASN A 354 -4.87 3.90 -4.58
CA ASN A 354 -4.31 2.55 -4.40
C ASN A 354 -5.21 1.45 -4.96
N LEU A 355 -6.25 1.82 -5.71
CA LEU A 355 -7.12 0.94 -6.46
C LEU A 355 -7.89 -0.08 -5.60
N SER A 356 -8.30 0.31 -4.38
CA SER A 356 -8.95 -0.63 -3.45
C SER A 356 -10.29 -1.19 -3.95
N ASN A 357 -10.93 -0.56 -4.94
CA ASN A 357 -12.16 -1.10 -5.52
C ASN A 357 -11.90 -2.18 -6.59
N ILE A 358 -10.69 -2.29 -7.13
CA ILE A 358 -10.36 -3.25 -8.20
C ILE A 358 -10.01 -4.60 -7.59
N PHE A 359 -10.58 -5.68 -8.13
CA PHE A 359 -10.24 -7.04 -7.75
C PHE A 359 -10.30 -8.01 -8.94
N PHE A 360 -10.00 -9.28 -8.68
CA PHE A 360 -10.28 -10.35 -9.64
C PHE A 360 -11.78 -10.42 -9.95
N GLY A 361 -12.14 -10.69 -11.20
CA GLY A 361 -13.53 -10.76 -11.69
C GLY A 361 -14.18 -9.40 -11.94
N GLY A 362 -13.85 -8.37 -11.16
CA GLY A 362 -14.58 -7.11 -11.22
C GLY A 362 -14.19 -6.10 -10.14
N PHE A 363 -15.20 -5.51 -9.51
CA PHE A 363 -15.06 -4.44 -8.53
C PHE A 363 -15.77 -4.80 -7.21
N LYS A 364 -15.28 -4.25 -6.10
CA LYS A 364 -15.78 -4.56 -4.74
C LYS A 364 -16.95 -3.70 -4.29
N SER A 365 -17.23 -2.62 -5.00
CA SER A 365 -18.29 -1.66 -4.68
C SER A 365 -18.79 -0.99 -5.95
N GLN A 366 -20.05 -0.56 -5.90
CA GLN A 366 -20.74 0.11 -6.98
C GLN A 366 -20.00 1.41 -7.37
N ILE A 367 -19.81 1.61 -8.68
CA ILE A 367 -19.11 2.77 -9.25
C ILE A 367 -20.10 3.88 -9.64
N ASP A 368 -21.24 3.51 -10.23
CA ASP A 368 -22.31 4.41 -10.62
C ASP A 368 -23.64 3.87 -10.08
N GLU A 369 -24.41 4.73 -9.40
CA GLU A 369 -25.70 4.39 -8.80
C GLU A 369 -26.72 3.87 -9.82
N LYS A 370 -26.56 4.25 -11.10
CA LYS A 370 -27.46 3.82 -12.19
C LYS A 370 -27.12 2.44 -12.73
N ASP A 371 -25.96 1.90 -12.37
CA ASP A 371 -25.50 0.63 -12.89
C ASP A 371 -25.97 -0.52 -12.00
N ASN A 372 -26.31 -1.65 -12.64
CA ASN A 372 -26.54 -2.90 -11.95
C ASN A 372 -25.19 -3.45 -11.46
N PHE A 373 -24.95 -3.41 -10.14
CA PHE A 373 -23.66 -3.82 -9.58
C PHE A 373 -23.36 -5.31 -9.80
N ASP A 374 -24.38 -6.17 -9.83
CA ASP A 374 -24.21 -7.60 -10.07
C ASP A 374 -23.55 -7.92 -11.43
N GLU A 375 -23.57 -7.00 -12.39
CA GLU A 375 -22.91 -7.19 -13.69
C GLU A 375 -21.39 -7.12 -13.62
N TYR A 376 -20.82 -6.49 -12.58
CA TYR A 376 -19.37 -6.25 -12.49
C TYR A 376 -18.83 -6.40 -11.07
N LYS A 377 -19.61 -6.98 -10.16
CA LYS A 377 -19.13 -7.30 -8.82
C LYS A 377 -18.10 -8.42 -8.87
N THR A 378 -17.18 -8.40 -7.92
CA THR A 378 -16.28 -9.52 -7.70
C THR A 378 -17.00 -10.69 -7.04
N HIS A 379 -16.44 -11.89 -7.19
CA HIS A 379 -16.91 -13.13 -6.59
C HIS A 379 -15.75 -13.90 -5.96
N ILE A 380 -16.06 -14.73 -4.97
CA ILE A 380 -15.10 -15.69 -4.42
C ILE A 380 -14.63 -16.61 -5.54
N PHE A 381 -13.32 -16.77 -5.65
CA PHE A 381 -12.69 -17.68 -6.59
C PHE A 381 -11.92 -18.77 -5.84
N ASN A 382 -11.90 -19.96 -6.45
CA ASN A 382 -11.08 -21.05 -5.94
C ASN A 382 -9.61 -20.71 -6.15
N VAL A 383 -8.83 -20.77 -5.06
CA VAL A 383 -7.37 -20.71 -5.16
C VAL A 383 -6.91 -22.06 -5.69
N VAL A 384 -6.44 -22.09 -6.93
CA VAL A 384 -5.98 -23.32 -7.58
C VAL A 384 -4.48 -23.48 -7.31
N GLU A 385 -4.10 -24.64 -6.78
CA GLU A 385 -2.70 -25.04 -6.70
C GLU A 385 -2.18 -25.33 -8.11
N GLY A 386 -1.10 -24.65 -8.52
CA GLY A 386 -0.57 -24.84 -9.87
C GLY A 386 0.80 -24.21 -10.08
N THR A 387 1.45 -24.58 -11.18
CA THR A 387 2.66 -23.87 -11.62
C THR A 387 2.26 -22.48 -12.09
N TYR A 388 2.53 -21.45 -11.28
CA TYR A 388 2.39 -20.01 -11.57
C TYR A 388 3.09 -19.51 -12.86
N LYS A 389 3.68 -20.43 -13.64
CA LYS A 389 4.19 -20.22 -15.00
C LYS A 389 3.08 -19.76 -15.96
N ASN A 390 1.85 -20.26 -15.78
CA ASN A 390 0.69 -19.79 -16.52
C ASN A 390 0.13 -18.59 -15.75
N GLY A 391 0.40 -17.36 -16.22
CA GLY A 391 -0.06 -16.16 -15.52
C GLY A 391 1.06 -15.22 -15.01
N SER A 392 2.25 -15.27 -15.58
CA SER A 392 3.35 -14.37 -15.21
C SER A 392 3.31 -13.03 -15.96
N ILE A 393 3.88 -11.99 -15.35
CA ILE A 393 4.17 -10.73 -16.03
C ILE A 393 5.69 -10.50 -16.11
N GLU A 394 6.13 -9.82 -17.16
CA GLU A 394 7.46 -9.24 -17.27
C GLU A 394 7.36 -7.74 -17.05
N TYR A 395 8.34 -7.16 -16.36
CA TYR A 395 8.37 -5.73 -16.11
C TYR A 395 9.80 -5.19 -16.23
N ILE A 396 9.91 -3.90 -16.52
CA ILE A 396 11.17 -3.16 -16.54
C ILE A 396 11.08 -2.07 -15.47
N VAL A 397 12.09 -2.03 -14.60
CA VAL A 397 12.28 -0.95 -13.61
C VAL A 397 13.45 -0.06 -14.03
N ASP A 398 13.36 1.23 -13.73
CA ASP A 398 14.51 2.13 -13.80
C ASP A 398 15.45 1.96 -12.59
N PRO A 399 16.62 2.63 -12.58
CA PRO A 399 17.57 2.53 -11.46
C PRO A 399 17.00 2.92 -10.09
N ASN A 400 15.93 3.70 -10.03
CA ASN A 400 15.26 4.10 -8.79
C ASN A 400 14.13 3.12 -8.40
N GLY A 401 13.95 2.02 -9.15
CA GLY A 401 12.91 1.03 -8.89
C GLY A 401 11.51 1.46 -9.34
N ILE A 402 11.38 2.47 -10.19
CA ILE A 402 10.09 2.88 -10.79
C ILE A 402 9.82 1.98 -11.99
N ILE A 403 8.62 1.39 -12.04
CA ILE A 403 8.18 0.54 -13.15
C ILE A 403 7.92 1.40 -14.40
N LYS A 404 8.50 1.00 -15.53
CA LYS A 404 8.37 1.68 -16.84
C LYS A 404 7.53 0.90 -17.84
N GLU A 405 7.77 -0.40 -17.94
CA GLU A 405 7.07 -1.29 -18.87
C GLU A 405 6.58 -2.54 -18.15
N ILE A 406 5.47 -3.09 -18.66
CA ILE A 406 4.82 -4.28 -18.13
C ILE A 406 4.25 -5.05 -19.31
N LYS A 407 4.56 -6.34 -19.44
CA LYS A 407 4.07 -7.23 -20.49
C LYS A 407 3.55 -8.50 -19.85
N ILE A 408 2.44 -9.04 -20.35
CA ILE A 408 2.00 -10.37 -19.92
C ILE A 408 2.95 -11.37 -20.59
N LYS A 409 3.50 -12.29 -19.80
CA LYS A 409 4.31 -13.37 -20.33
C LYS A 409 3.36 -14.41 -20.90
N GLU A 410 3.33 -14.55 -22.22
CA GLU A 410 2.60 -15.65 -22.84
C GLU A 410 3.32 -16.96 -22.48
N GLY A 411 2.60 -17.84 -21.80
CA GLY A 411 3.04 -19.16 -21.36
C GLY A 411 2.29 -20.26 -22.09
#